data_AF-A2DBA1-F1
#
_entry.id   AF-A2DBA1-F1
#
_cell.length_a   1.000
_cell.length_b   1.000
_cell.length_c   1.000
_cell.angle_alpha   90.00
_cell.angle_beta   90.00
_cell.angle_gamma   90.00
#
_symmetry.space_group_name_H-M   'P 1'
#
loop_
_entity.id
_entity.type
_entity.pdbx_description
1 polymer ?
#
loop_
_entity_poly.entity_id
_entity_poly.type
_entity_poly.pdbx_seq_one_letter_code
_entity_poly.pdbx_strand_id
1 'polypeptide(L)'
;MSFEKAKSIIAESERELRKEISKIIDERSVQNKVLEEAKQTAEIQAKHFLDDEVAPPPEIPGILADSDEKDEYLFVLEYLESLGLKITPTVLRYESQHPEVQCDRKKLARNYNLKNYDRTPLLVQLIEERLRNMEVTTTMN
;
A
#
# COMPACT_ATOMS: atom_id res chain seq x y z
N MET A 1 -13.91 -16.69 46.34
CA MET A 1 -12.92 -16.45 45.25
C MET A 1 -13.28 -17.05 43.88
N SER A 2 -14.33 -17.87 43.72
CA SER A 2 -14.67 -18.51 42.42
C SER A 2 -15.59 -17.66 41.50
N PHE A 3 -16.50 -16.87 42.07
CA PHE A 3 -17.51 -16.10 41.32
C PHE A 3 -16.98 -14.84 40.62
N GLU A 4 -15.99 -14.15 41.20
CA GLU A 4 -15.39 -12.95 40.58
C GLU A 4 -14.56 -13.29 39.34
N LYS A 5 -13.84 -14.42 39.38
CA LYS A 5 -13.11 -14.93 38.20
C LYS A 5 -14.06 -15.28 37.07
N ALA A 6 -15.19 -15.93 37.37
CA ALA A 6 -16.19 -16.24 36.36
C ALA A 6 -16.80 -14.97 35.72
N LYS A 7 -17.12 -13.94 36.52
CA LYS A 7 -17.58 -12.64 36.00
C LYS A 7 -16.54 -11.94 35.14
N SER A 8 -15.27 -11.99 35.54
CA SER A 8 -14.16 -11.41 34.76
C SER A 8 -14.01 -12.10 33.40
N ILE A 9 -14.08 -13.43 33.35
CA ILE A 9 -13.96 -14.20 32.11
C ILE A 9 -15.15 -13.92 31.17
N ILE A 10 -16.36 -13.82 31.71
CA ILE A 10 -17.55 -13.48 30.93
C ILE A 10 -17.43 -12.06 30.34
N ALA A 11 -17.02 -11.09 31.16
CA ALA A 11 -16.85 -9.71 30.70
C ALA A 11 -15.74 -9.56 29.64
N GLU A 12 -14.67 -10.35 29.75
CA GLU A 12 -13.58 -10.39 28.77
C GLU A 12 -14.04 -11.04 27.45
N SER A 13 -14.77 -12.15 27.53
CA SER A 13 -15.37 -12.81 26.36
C SER A 13 -16.39 -11.92 25.64
N GLU A 14 -17.24 -11.19 26.36
CA GLU A 14 -18.19 -10.25 25.77
C GLU A 14 -17.48 -9.07 25.09
N ARG A 15 -16.36 -8.61 25.65
CA ARG A 15 -15.57 -7.53 25.07
C ARG A 15 -14.89 -7.96 23.77
N GLU A 16 -14.30 -9.14 23.74
CA GLU A 16 -13.69 -9.69 22.52
C GLU A 16 -14.75 -9.95 21.44
N LEU A 17 -15.90 -10.51 21.80
CA LEU A 17 -17.01 -10.71 20.85
C LEU A 17 -17.50 -9.39 20.24
N ARG A 18 -17.62 -8.33 21.06
CA ARG A 18 -18.01 -6.99 20.58
C ARG A 18 -16.97 -6.40 19.62
N LYS A 19 -15.68 -6.60 19.88
CA LYS A 19 -14.61 -6.15 18.96
C LYS A 19 -14.68 -6.88 17.63
N GLU A 20 -14.88 -8.19 17.64
CA GLU A 20 -15.02 -8.98 16.42
C GLU A 20 -16.24 -8.55 15.60
N ILE A 21 -17.38 -8.34 16.24
CA ILE A 21 -18.59 -7.84 15.58
C ILE A 21 -18.36 -6.46 14.96
N SER A 22 -17.74 -5.53 15.70
CA SER A 22 -17.41 -4.19 15.17
C SER A 22 -16.53 -4.29 13.93
N LYS A 23 -15.48 -5.12 13.98
CA LYS A 23 -14.57 -5.32 12.86
C LYS A 23 -15.28 -5.85 11.61
N ILE A 24 -16.20 -6.81 11.78
CA ILE A 24 -17.00 -7.36 10.67
C ILE A 24 -17.92 -6.29 10.07
N ILE A 25 -18.53 -5.45 10.91
CA ILE A 25 -19.37 -4.34 10.44
C ILE A 25 -18.54 -3.35 9.63
N ASP A 26 -17.37 -2.97 10.14
CA ASP A 26 -16.47 -2.04 9.47
C ASP A 26 -16.00 -2.60 8.11
N GLU A 27 -15.55 -3.86 8.07
CA GLU A 27 -15.15 -4.56 6.84
C GLU A 27 -16.28 -4.58 5.80
N ARG A 28 -17.50 -4.93 6.20
CA ARG A 28 -18.66 -4.94 5.30
C ARG A 28 -19.04 -3.55 4.81
N SER A 29 -18.92 -2.53 5.67
CA SER A 29 -19.23 -1.15 5.28
C SER A 29 -18.27 -0.63 4.21
N VAL A 30 -16.97 -0.96 4.32
CA VAL A 30 -15.96 -0.63 3.33
C VAL A 30 -16.23 -1.39 2.03
N GLN A 31 -16.49 -2.70 2.11
CA GLN A 31 -16.83 -3.50 0.93
C GLN A 31 -18.03 -2.95 0.16
N ASN A 32 -19.10 -2.56 0.87
CA ASN A 32 -20.30 -2.00 0.23
C ASN A 32 -20.02 -0.66 -0.45
N LYS A 33 -19.21 0.22 0.15
CA LYS A 33 -18.82 1.50 -0.46
C LYS A 33 -18.01 1.29 -1.73
N VAL A 34 -17.00 0.42 -1.66
CA VAL A 34 -16.15 0.08 -2.83
C VAL A 34 -17.00 -0.50 -3.96
N LEU A 35 -17.95 -1.38 -3.64
CA LEU A 35 -18.83 -1.99 -4.64
C LEU A 35 -19.77 -0.98 -5.29
N GLU A 36 -20.27 -0.01 -4.52
CA GLU A 36 -21.13 1.05 -5.03
C GLU A 36 -20.37 2.03 -5.93
N GLU A 37 -19.19 2.47 -5.51
CA GLU A 37 -18.30 3.33 -6.32
C GLU A 37 -17.89 2.63 -7.63
N ALA A 38 -17.58 1.33 -7.57
CA ALA A 38 -17.27 0.53 -8.75
C ALA A 38 -18.45 0.44 -9.72
N LYS A 39 -19.67 0.26 -9.23
CA LYS A 39 -20.89 0.26 -10.05
C LYS A 39 -21.13 1.60 -10.72
N GLN A 40 -21.06 2.69 -9.96
CA GLN A 40 -21.28 4.04 -10.50
C GLN A 40 -20.27 4.35 -11.61
N THR A 41 -19.00 4.00 -11.39
CA THR A 41 -17.94 4.18 -12.39
C THR A 41 -18.20 3.34 -13.64
N ALA A 42 -18.60 2.07 -13.47
CA ALA A 42 -18.92 1.18 -14.58
C ALA A 42 -20.15 1.65 -15.39
N GLU A 43 -21.16 2.20 -14.72
CA GLU A 43 -22.34 2.77 -15.38
C GLU A 43 -21.99 4.02 -16.20
N ILE A 44 -21.13 4.90 -15.67
CA ILE A 44 -20.64 6.08 -16.39
C ILE A 44 -19.84 5.65 -17.62
N GLN A 45 -18.93 4.68 -17.47
CA GLN A 45 -18.18 4.09 -18.58
C GLN A 45 -19.08 3.46 -19.64
N ALA A 46 -20.09 2.68 -19.22
CA ALA A 46 -21.01 2.03 -20.14
C ALA A 46 -21.87 3.05 -20.91
N LYS A 47 -22.31 4.13 -20.25
CA LYS A 47 -23.05 5.22 -20.91
C LYS A 47 -22.19 5.96 -21.92
N HIS A 48 -20.94 6.29 -21.55
CA HIS A 48 -19.99 6.90 -22.47
C HIS A 48 -19.69 6.01 -23.69
N PHE A 49 -19.60 4.69 -23.50
CA PHE A 49 -19.40 3.75 -24.61
C PHE A 49 -20.61 3.67 -25.58
N LEU A 50 -21.82 3.96 -25.10
CA LEU A 50 -23.05 3.92 -25.89
C LEU A 50 -23.39 5.26 -26.55
N ASP A 51 -22.90 6.36 -25.97
CA ASP A 51 -23.18 7.73 -26.41
C ASP A 51 -21.95 8.62 -26.18
N ASP A 52 -21.29 8.99 -27.28
CA ASP A 52 -20.07 9.80 -27.29
C ASP A 52 -20.30 11.24 -26.78
N GLU A 53 -21.56 11.69 -26.63
CA GLU A 53 -21.86 13.01 -26.03
C GLU A 53 -21.78 13.01 -24.49
N VAL A 54 -21.76 11.84 -23.85
CA VAL A 54 -21.56 11.72 -22.41
C VAL A 54 -20.08 11.95 -22.10
N ALA A 55 -19.76 12.75 -21.08
CA ALA A 55 -18.37 13.01 -20.71
C ALA A 55 -17.65 11.70 -20.32
N PRO A 56 -16.38 11.52 -20.73
CA PRO A 56 -15.61 10.36 -20.33
C PRO A 56 -15.45 10.31 -18.80
N PRO A 57 -15.24 9.11 -18.23
CA PRO A 57 -14.93 8.97 -16.82
C PRO A 57 -13.66 9.76 -16.46
N PRO A 58 -13.52 10.22 -15.21
CA PRO A 58 -12.31 10.90 -14.78
C PRO A 58 -11.10 9.97 -14.93
N GLU A 59 -10.06 10.46 -15.62
CA GLU A 59 -8.79 9.75 -15.71
C GLU A 59 -8.08 9.81 -14.35
N ILE A 60 -7.63 8.65 -13.87
CA ILE A 60 -6.79 8.57 -12.68
C ILE A 60 -5.34 8.78 -13.15
N PRO A 61 -4.65 9.83 -12.67
CA PRO A 61 -3.27 10.09 -13.10
C PRO A 61 -2.36 8.95 -12.61
N GLY A 62 -1.64 8.33 -13.55
CA GLY A 62 -0.61 7.34 -13.24
C GLY A 62 0.73 8.00 -12.87
N ILE A 63 1.68 7.19 -12.41
CA ILE A 63 3.06 7.64 -12.19
C ILE A 63 3.75 7.80 -13.55
N LEU A 64 4.48 8.90 -13.77
CA LEU A 64 5.16 9.13 -15.04
C LEU A 64 6.37 8.19 -15.15
N ALA A 65 6.34 7.27 -16.12
CA ALA A 65 7.38 6.24 -16.27
C ALA A 65 8.76 6.79 -16.71
N ASP A 66 8.84 8.04 -17.16
CA ASP A 66 10.04 8.66 -17.74
C ASP A 66 10.69 9.71 -16.82
N SER A 67 10.30 9.77 -15.54
CA SER A 67 10.85 10.71 -14.55
C SER A 67 11.55 9.98 -13.39
N ASP A 68 12.21 10.75 -12.52
CA ASP A 68 12.76 10.28 -11.24
C ASP A 68 11.72 9.54 -10.37
N GLU A 69 10.43 9.78 -10.62
CA GLU A 69 9.31 9.11 -9.93
C GLU A 69 9.30 7.60 -10.16
N LYS A 70 9.92 7.11 -11.25
CA LYS A 70 10.01 5.67 -11.52
C LYS A 70 10.88 4.94 -10.50
N ASP A 71 12.04 5.51 -10.15
CA ASP A 71 12.91 4.86 -9.17
C ASP A 71 12.31 4.97 -7.76
N GLU A 72 11.68 6.10 -7.42
CA GLU A 72 10.91 6.25 -6.18
C GLU A 72 9.79 5.21 -6.08
N TYR A 73 9.03 5.02 -7.15
CA TYR A 73 8.01 3.98 -7.26
C TYR A 73 8.59 2.58 -7.05
N LEU A 74 9.72 2.26 -7.71
CA LEU A 74 10.37 0.97 -7.56
C LEU A 74 10.87 0.74 -6.13
N PHE A 75 11.38 1.76 -5.44
CA PHE A 75 11.77 1.66 -4.04
C PHE A 75 10.60 1.38 -3.11
N VAL A 76 9.44 2.02 -3.33
CA VAL A 76 8.22 1.75 -2.56
C VAL A 76 7.71 0.33 -2.86
N LEU A 77 7.67 -0.07 -4.13
CA LEU A 77 7.25 -1.40 -4.52
C LEU A 77 8.14 -2.47 -3.89
N GLU A 78 9.46 -2.28 -3.97
CA GLU A 78 10.46 -3.14 -3.33
C GLU A 78 10.25 -3.25 -1.82
N TYR A 79 10.00 -2.12 -1.15
CA TYR A 79 9.76 -2.08 0.29
C TYR A 79 8.55 -2.95 0.67
N LEU A 80 7.43 -2.79 -0.02
CA LEU A 80 6.22 -3.57 0.25
C LEU A 80 6.42 -5.07 -0.01
N GLU A 81 7.16 -5.42 -1.08
CA GLU A 81 7.49 -6.80 -1.41
C GLU A 81 8.45 -7.42 -0.37
N SER A 82 9.44 -6.66 0.11
CA SER A 82 10.38 -7.10 1.16
C SER A 82 9.71 -7.32 2.52
N LEU A 83 8.62 -6.60 2.81
CA LEU A 83 7.79 -6.85 3.99
C LEU A 83 6.90 -8.10 3.88
N GLY A 84 6.85 -8.72 2.70
CA GLY A 84 6.01 -9.90 2.45
C GLY A 84 4.52 -9.58 2.30
N LEU A 85 4.17 -8.33 2.00
CA LEU A 85 2.79 -7.94 1.71
C LEU A 85 2.41 -8.46 0.33
N LYS A 86 1.39 -9.31 0.23
CA LYS A 86 1.02 -9.95 -1.06
C LYS A 86 0.05 -9.11 -1.91
N ILE A 87 -0.87 -8.41 -1.25
CA ILE A 87 -1.94 -7.66 -1.91
C ILE A 87 -1.48 -6.25 -2.23
N THR A 88 -0.83 -5.59 -1.26
CA THR A 88 -0.45 -4.17 -1.36
C THR A 88 0.44 -3.84 -2.57
N PRO A 89 1.51 -4.61 -2.89
CA PRO A 89 2.30 -4.36 -4.11
C PRO A 89 1.48 -4.48 -5.39
N THR A 90 0.52 -5.41 -5.40
CA THR A 90 -0.36 -5.61 -6.55
C THR A 90 -1.31 -4.43 -6.72
N VAL A 91 -1.96 -4.01 -5.64
CA VAL A 91 -2.82 -2.82 -5.66
C VAL A 91 -2.04 -1.59 -6.12
N LEU A 92 -0.85 -1.37 -5.56
CA LEU A 92 0.01 -0.25 -5.94
C LEU A 92 0.35 -0.25 -7.44
N ARG A 93 0.66 -1.41 -8.03
CA ARG A 93 0.90 -1.56 -9.47
C ARG A 93 -0.30 -1.12 -10.31
N TYR A 94 -1.51 -1.54 -9.95
CA TYR A 94 -2.72 -1.15 -10.68
C TYR A 94 -3.07 0.32 -10.48
N GLU A 95 -3.03 0.82 -9.26
CA GLU A 95 -3.35 2.23 -8.94
C GLU A 95 -2.37 3.19 -9.61
N SER A 96 -1.10 2.80 -9.72
CA SER A 96 -0.07 3.60 -10.39
C SER A 96 -0.09 3.53 -11.91
N GLN A 97 -1.01 2.74 -12.50
CA GLN A 97 -1.10 2.46 -13.94
C GLN A 97 0.10 1.66 -14.51
N HIS A 98 0.72 0.79 -13.70
CA HIS A 98 1.89 -0.03 -14.06
C HIS A 98 1.74 -1.51 -13.67
N PRO A 99 0.69 -2.23 -14.13
CA PRO A 99 0.39 -3.60 -13.71
C PRO A 99 1.48 -4.62 -14.05
N GLU A 100 2.24 -4.38 -15.13
CA GLU A 100 3.31 -5.24 -15.63
C GLU A 100 4.68 -4.99 -14.99
N VAL A 101 4.86 -3.88 -14.26
CA VAL A 101 6.16 -3.55 -13.69
C VAL A 101 6.52 -4.54 -12.59
N GLN A 102 7.66 -5.19 -12.77
CA GLN A 102 8.26 -6.06 -11.74
C GLN A 102 9.47 -5.37 -11.13
N CYS A 103 9.57 -5.41 -9.80
CA CYS A 103 10.73 -4.87 -9.12
C CYS A 103 11.90 -5.86 -9.21
N ASP A 104 12.98 -5.45 -9.88
CA ASP A 104 14.25 -6.16 -9.83
C ASP A 104 15.13 -5.54 -8.74
N ARG A 105 15.04 -6.10 -7.52
CA ARG A 105 15.85 -5.68 -6.37
C ARG A 105 17.35 -5.66 -6.67
N LYS A 106 17.87 -6.62 -7.46
CA LYS A 106 19.31 -6.68 -7.76
C LYS A 106 19.73 -5.52 -8.64
N LYS A 107 18.90 -5.19 -9.64
CA LYS A 107 19.13 -4.05 -10.54
C LYS A 107 19.01 -2.73 -9.77
N LEU A 108 17.92 -2.54 -9.01
CA LEU A 108 17.69 -1.32 -8.23
C LEU A 108 18.81 -1.09 -7.21
N ALA A 109 19.23 -2.12 -6.48
CA ALA A 109 20.33 -2.00 -5.53
C ALA A 109 21.66 -1.62 -6.21
N ARG A 110 21.96 -2.17 -7.40
CA ARG A 110 23.18 -1.82 -8.14
C ARG A 110 23.19 -0.36 -8.59
N ASN A 111 22.04 0.14 -9.05
CA ASN A 111 21.92 1.53 -9.52
C ASN A 111 22.26 2.54 -8.42
N TYR A 112 21.96 2.19 -7.17
CA TYR A 112 22.14 3.05 -5.99
C TYR A 112 23.28 2.61 -5.06
N ASN A 113 24.10 1.64 -5.49
CA ASN A 113 25.21 1.08 -4.69
C ASN A 113 24.79 0.53 -3.30
N LEU A 114 23.58 -0.03 -3.22
CA LEU A 114 23.00 -0.60 -2.01
C LEU A 114 23.28 -2.10 -1.89
N LYS A 115 23.13 -2.64 -0.67
CA LYS A 115 23.31 -4.08 -0.41
C LYS A 115 22.09 -4.85 -0.89
N ASN A 116 22.31 -5.95 -1.60
CA ASN A 116 21.24 -6.79 -2.16
C ASN A 116 21.16 -8.19 -1.56
N TYR A 117 22.02 -8.52 -0.60
CA TYR A 117 22.16 -9.87 -0.04
C TYR A 117 21.34 -10.12 1.24
N ASP A 118 20.89 -9.06 1.90
CA ASP A 118 20.05 -9.15 3.10
C ASP A 118 18.57 -8.88 2.78
N ARG A 119 17.72 -9.00 3.80
CA ARG A 119 16.27 -8.73 3.73
C ARG A 119 15.89 -7.29 4.03
N THR A 120 16.87 -6.40 4.26
CA THR A 120 16.60 -5.01 4.58
C THR A 120 16.04 -4.34 3.33
N PRO A 121 14.85 -3.72 3.37
CA PRO A 121 14.33 -2.97 2.23
C PRO A 121 15.32 -1.92 1.73
N LEU A 122 15.46 -1.79 0.42
CA LEU A 122 16.43 -0.87 -0.20
C LEU A 122 16.11 0.58 0.16
N LEU A 123 14.83 0.93 0.28
CA LEU A 123 14.42 2.27 0.73
C LEU A 123 14.94 2.59 2.14
N VAL A 124 14.93 1.60 3.05
CA VAL A 124 15.46 1.78 4.40
C VAL A 124 16.97 2.00 4.35
N GLN A 125 17.70 1.21 3.56
CA GLN A 125 19.14 1.38 3.39
C GLN A 125 19.50 2.78 2.86
N LEU A 126 18.73 3.27 1.88
CA LEU A 126 18.91 4.59 1.28
C LEU A 126 18.70 5.72 2.29
N ILE A 127 17.67 5.61 3.14
CA ILE A 127 17.42 6.57 4.22
C ILE A 127 18.56 6.53 5.25
N GLU A 128 19.01 5.36 5.66
CA GLU A 128 20.12 5.23 6.62
C GLU A 128 21.43 5.84 6.09
N GLU A 129 21.77 5.62 4.82
CA GLU A 129 22.93 6.24 4.20
C GLU A 129 22.82 7.76 4.16
N ARG A 130 21.65 8.29 3.84
CA ARG A 130 21.40 9.73 3.87
C ARG A 130 21.57 10.31 5.28
N LEU A 131 21.03 9.66 6.30
CA LEU A 131 21.18 10.08 7.69
C LEU A 131 22.64 10.07 8.13
N ARG A 132 23.39 9.00 7.83
CA ARG A 132 24.84 8.92 8.11
C ARG A 132 25.62 10.07 7.47
N ASN A 133 25.34 10.40 6.21
CA ASN A 133 26.03 11.48 5.51
C ASN A 133 25.73 12.87 6.12
N MET A 134 24.51 13.07 6.63
CA MET A 134 24.12 14.31 7.32
C MET A 134 24.82 14.46 8.67
N GLU A 135 24.98 13.38 9.44
CA GLU A 135 25.68 13.39 10.73
C GLU A 135 27.18 13.69 10.56
N VAL A 136 27.82 13.12 9.52
CA VAL A 136 29.23 13.40 9.20
C VAL A 136 29.43 14.86 8.77
N THR A 137 28.49 15.42 8.00
CA THR A 137 28.57 16.83 7.57
C THR A 137 28.38 17.80 8.73
N THR A 138 27.56 17.43 9.72
CA THR A 138 27.30 18.27 10.91
C THR A 138 28.46 18.25 11.91
N THR A 139 29.26 17.17 11.94
CA THR A 139 30.40 17.03 12.85
C THR A 139 31.71 17.62 12.31
N MET A 140 31.74 18.02 11.03
CA MET A 140 32.91 18.66 10.39
C MET A 140 32.78 20.19 10.24
N ASN A 141 31.69 20.79 10.74
CA ASN A 141 31.50 22.24 10.87
C ASN A 141 31.53 22.65 12.35
#